data_AF-X1RT21-F1
#
_entry.id   AF-X1RT21-F1
#
_cell.length_a   1.000
_cell.length_b   1.000
_cell.length_c   1.000
_cell.angle_alpha   90.00
_cell.angle_beta   90.00
_cell.angle_gamma   90.00
#
_symmetry.space_group_name_H-M   'P 1'
#
loop_
_entity.id
_entity.type
_entity.pdbx_description
1 polymer ?
#
loop_
_entity_poly.entity_id
_entity_poly.type
_entity_poly.pdbx_seq_one_letter_code
_entity_poly.pdbx_strand_id
1 'polypeptide(L)'
;ADKGRGTIRLDGLQRLNAGATIGEFISIRLAKIYPAEEIVLTPTKANIDLKKQSESILAKLIDKPVVSGDIIEVLGAVYQKTDPDNPMNQMMNMFMRSHKKRPTLGLLRLVVENTLPANKIVKIIRDTRIKVNKRVALLNVSGGIVTYDDVGGLTEEIQRIREMVELPLKHPELFHRLNIEPPKGVLFYGPSGTGKTLMAKAVSQESNAYFISINGPEIMSKFYGASEGRLREIFDDAEKNAPSIIFIDEIDSIAPKRSDTSGEVERRVVSQLLSLMDGLQSRGHIIVVGATNRINALDEALRRPGRFDREIEFGVPTVKGRKEIFQIH
;
A
#
# COMPACT_ATOMS: atom_id res chain seq x y z
N ALA A 1 23.28 -8.74 17.10
CA ALA A 1 24.26 -7.97 16.30
C ALA A 1 24.12 -6.44 16.46
N ASP A 2 22.95 -5.92 16.84
CA ASP A 2 22.68 -4.47 16.85
C ASP A 2 22.77 -3.78 18.22
N LYS A 3 23.19 -4.50 19.27
CA LYS A 3 23.28 -3.96 20.64
C LYS A 3 24.32 -2.83 20.71
N GLY A 4 23.93 -1.67 21.23
CA GLY A 4 24.82 -0.51 21.41
C GLY A 4 25.01 0.39 20.19
N ARG A 5 24.31 0.14 19.08
CA ARG A 5 24.43 0.94 17.84
C ARG A 5 23.44 2.10 17.74
N GLY A 6 22.59 2.31 18.75
CA GLY A 6 21.52 3.31 18.72
C GLY A 6 20.41 3.02 17.70
N THR A 7 20.39 1.83 17.10
CA THR A 7 19.40 1.39 16.11
C THR A 7 18.51 0.30 16.66
N ILE A 8 17.21 0.36 16.37
CA ILE A 8 16.25 -0.71 16.62
C ILE A 8 15.69 -1.22 15.30
N ARG A 9 15.47 -2.52 15.20
CA ARG A 9 14.81 -3.14 14.04
C ARG A 9 13.37 -3.43 14.41
N LEU A 10 12.45 -2.86 13.63
CA LEU A 10 11.02 -3.08 13.72
C LEU A 10 10.54 -3.63 12.39
N ASP A 11 9.64 -4.61 12.42
CA ASP A 11 8.93 -5.05 11.23
C ASP A 11 7.94 -3.98 10.74
N GLY A 12 7.41 -4.12 9.53
CA GLY A 12 6.50 -3.16 8.92
C GLY A 12 5.23 -2.91 9.73
N LEU A 13 4.68 -3.93 10.38
CA LEU A 13 3.49 -3.78 11.21
C LEU A 13 3.78 -3.06 12.53
N GLN A 14 4.92 -3.34 13.15
CA GLN A 14 5.41 -2.64 14.33
C GLN A 14 5.66 -1.16 14.02
N ARG A 15 6.25 -0.86 12.86
CA ARG A 15 6.42 0.53 12.38
C ARG A 15 5.07 1.22 12.21
N LEU A 16 4.14 0.60 11.49
CA LEU A 16 2.78 1.13 11.29
C LEU A 16 2.04 1.36 12.62
N ASN A 17 2.07 0.40 13.55
CA ASN A 17 1.43 0.53 14.86
C ASN A 17 2.06 1.64 15.71
N ALA A 18 3.38 1.81 15.60
CA ALA A 18 4.09 2.89 16.28
C ALA A 18 3.94 4.25 15.59
N GLY A 19 3.38 4.29 14.38
CA GLY A 19 3.39 5.47 13.50
C GLY A 19 4.81 5.88 13.07
N ALA A 20 5.79 4.99 13.21
CA ALA A 20 7.20 5.26 12.96
C ALA A 20 7.57 4.94 11.51
N THR A 21 8.56 5.67 11.01
CA THR A 21 9.17 5.39 9.70
C THR A 21 10.59 4.87 9.79
N ILE A 22 11.07 4.28 8.70
CA ILE A 22 12.45 3.81 8.65
C ILE A 22 13.38 5.03 8.70
N GLY A 23 14.36 5.00 9.60
CA GLY A 23 15.33 6.10 9.79
C GLY A 23 14.89 7.19 10.76
N GLU A 24 13.67 7.10 11.29
CA GLU A 24 13.16 8.04 12.30
C GLU A 24 13.69 7.71 13.70
N PHE A 25 13.89 8.73 14.52
CA PHE A 25 14.21 8.55 15.93
C PHE A 25 12.93 8.30 16.72
N ILE A 26 12.90 7.19 17.47
CA ILE A 26 11.79 6.86 18.35
C ILE A 26 12.19 6.94 19.82
N SER A 27 11.23 7.27 20.69
CA SER A 27 11.41 7.17 22.14
C SER A 27 11.02 5.78 22.64
N ILE A 28 11.91 5.12 23.36
CA ILE A 28 11.65 3.82 23.98
C ILE A 28 11.60 4.00 25.49
N ARG A 29 10.57 3.43 26.12
CA ARG A 29 10.42 3.40 27.58
C ARG A 29 9.99 2.02 28.06
N LEU A 30 10.38 1.67 29.28
CA LEU A 30 9.85 0.46 29.93
C LEU A 30 8.34 0.61 30.13
N ALA A 31 7.59 -0.37 29.65
CA ALA A 31 6.14 -0.41 29.75
C ALA A 31 5.69 -1.34 30.88
N LYS A 32 4.68 -0.91 31.63
CA LYS A 32 3.97 -1.79 32.57
C LYS A 32 2.94 -2.60 31.81
N ILE A 33 3.06 -3.93 31.88
CA ILE A 33 2.25 -4.87 31.13
C ILE A 33 1.24 -5.54 32.08
N TYR A 34 0.00 -5.66 31.63
CA TYR A 34 -1.10 -6.27 32.38
C TYR A 34 -1.56 -7.57 31.70
N PRO A 35 -1.99 -8.61 32.42
CA PRO A 35 -2.60 -9.76 31.78
C PRO A 35 -3.92 -9.36 31.11
N ALA A 36 -4.14 -9.81 29.88
CA ALA A 36 -5.39 -9.56 29.17
C ALA A 36 -6.48 -10.52 29.66
N GLU A 37 -7.61 -9.99 30.11
CA GLU A 37 -8.82 -10.77 30.42
C GLU A 37 -9.62 -11.06 29.15
N GLU A 38 -9.73 -10.05 28.29
CA GLU A 38 -10.46 -10.14 27.03
C GLU A 38 -9.84 -9.21 25.97
N ILE A 39 -9.84 -9.66 24.73
CA ILE A 39 -9.48 -8.84 23.57
C ILE A 39 -10.56 -8.96 22.49
N VAL A 40 -10.89 -7.83 21.86
CA VAL A 40 -11.80 -7.75 20.73
C VAL A 40 -10.97 -7.50 19.48
N LEU A 41 -11.02 -8.43 18.54
CA LEU A 41 -10.30 -8.37 17.27
C LEU A 41 -11.26 -8.18 16.12
N THR A 42 -10.90 -7.33 15.17
CA THR A 42 -11.70 -7.06 13.98
C THR A 42 -10.87 -7.36 12.73
N PRO A 43 -11.33 -8.23 11.82
CA PRO A 43 -10.58 -8.58 10.62
C PRO A 43 -10.49 -7.41 9.65
N THR A 44 -9.37 -7.32 8.92
CA THR A 44 -9.18 -6.32 7.86
C THR A 44 -9.71 -6.78 6.49
N LYS A 45 -10.16 -8.04 6.37
CA LYS A 45 -10.74 -8.61 5.14
C LYS A 45 -12.03 -9.37 5.44
N ALA A 46 -13.00 -9.31 4.53
CA ALA A 46 -14.37 -9.85 4.70
C ALA A 46 -14.50 -11.39 4.65
N ASN A 47 -13.45 -12.11 4.24
CA ASN A 47 -13.56 -13.50 3.79
C ASN A 47 -13.02 -14.55 4.79
N ILE A 48 -13.03 -14.28 6.11
CA ILE A 48 -12.55 -15.25 7.11
C ILE A 48 -13.69 -15.77 7.99
N ASP A 49 -13.82 -17.10 8.06
CA ASP A 49 -14.71 -17.77 9.02
C ASP A 49 -14.02 -17.87 10.39
N LEU A 50 -14.15 -16.80 11.18
CA LEU A 50 -13.33 -16.54 12.37
C LEU A 50 -13.78 -17.32 13.62
N LYS A 51 -15.04 -17.80 13.66
CA LYS A 51 -15.59 -18.49 14.85
C LYS A 51 -14.92 -19.84 15.11
N LYS A 52 -14.46 -20.54 14.07
CA LYS A 52 -13.72 -21.81 14.21
C LYS A 52 -12.22 -21.62 14.41
N GLN A 53 -11.71 -20.38 14.28
CA GLN A 53 -10.28 -20.08 14.32
C GLN A 53 -9.85 -19.35 15.58
N SER A 54 -10.77 -18.91 16.45
CA SER A 54 -10.44 -18.14 17.66
C SER A 54 -9.41 -18.83 18.57
N GLU A 55 -9.52 -20.15 18.76
CA GLU A 55 -8.54 -20.93 19.55
C GLU A 55 -7.17 -21.02 18.86
N SER A 56 -7.15 -21.20 17.54
CA SER A 56 -5.89 -21.23 16.77
C SER A 56 -5.21 -19.86 16.71
N ILE A 57 -6.02 -18.80 16.65
CA ILE A 57 -5.56 -17.41 16.72
C ILE A 57 -4.97 -17.13 18.10
N LEU A 58 -5.66 -17.53 19.18
CA LEU A 58 -5.15 -17.40 20.55
C LEU A 58 -3.81 -18.10 20.71
N ALA A 59 -3.70 -19.36 20.27
CA ALA A 59 -2.46 -20.13 20.37
C ALA A 59 -1.25 -19.45 19.72
N LYS A 60 -1.46 -18.66 18.66
CA LYS A 60 -0.41 -17.93 17.93
C LYS A 60 -0.15 -16.52 18.46
N LEU A 61 -1.04 -16.02 19.30
CA LEU A 61 -0.95 -14.68 19.90
C LEU A 61 -0.52 -14.69 21.37
N ILE A 62 -0.44 -15.88 22.01
CA ILE A 62 0.07 -16.02 23.37
C ILE A 62 1.43 -15.31 23.50
N ASP A 63 1.61 -14.66 24.64
CA ASP A 63 2.77 -13.87 25.03
C ASP A 63 3.01 -12.57 24.24
N LYS A 64 2.18 -12.25 23.24
CA LYS A 64 2.26 -10.96 22.55
C LYS A 64 1.62 -9.84 23.38
N PRO A 65 2.36 -8.74 23.63
CA PRO A 65 1.76 -7.51 24.14
C PRO A 65 1.00 -6.79 23.01
N VAL A 66 -0.16 -6.23 23.35
CA VAL A 66 -1.02 -5.48 22.42
C VAL A 66 -1.65 -4.28 23.10
N VAL A 67 -1.99 -3.27 22.29
CA VAL A 67 -2.75 -2.07 22.65
C VAL A 67 -3.97 -1.95 21.73
N SER A 68 -5.03 -1.29 22.19
CA SER A 68 -6.14 -0.92 21.30
C SER A 68 -5.63 -0.04 20.16
N GLY A 69 -6.04 -0.36 18.93
CA GLY A 69 -5.56 0.23 17.68
C GLY A 69 -4.51 -0.60 16.95
N ASP A 70 -3.81 -1.51 17.63
CA ASP A 70 -2.73 -2.29 17.01
C ASP A 70 -3.25 -3.20 15.89
N ILE A 71 -2.51 -3.26 14.80
CA ILE A 71 -2.65 -4.28 13.77
C ILE A 71 -1.73 -5.45 14.14
N ILE A 72 -2.31 -6.64 14.22
CA ILE A 72 -1.60 -7.88 14.49
C ILE A 72 -1.75 -8.85 13.32
N GLU A 73 -0.69 -9.61 13.07
CA GLU A 73 -0.67 -10.63 12.03
C GLU A 73 -0.59 -12.02 12.63
N VAL A 74 -1.44 -12.90 12.09
CA VAL A 74 -1.58 -14.29 12.51
C VAL A 74 -1.64 -15.16 11.26
N LEU A 75 -0.84 -16.22 11.23
CA LEU A 75 -0.99 -17.28 10.24
C LEU A 75 -2.37 -17.94 10.43
N GLY A 76 -3.26 -17.79 9.45
CA GLY A 76 -4.62 -18.30 9.51
C GLY A 76 -4.98 -19.12 8.28
N ALA A 77 -6.09 -19.85 8.36
CA ALA A 77 -6.70 -20.46 7.19
C ALA A 77 -7.57 -19.39 6.51
N VAL A 78 -7.13 -18.89 5.35
CA VAL A 78 -7.88 -17.94 4.53
C VAL A 78 -8.64 -18.71 3.47
N TYR A 79 -9.91 -18.38 3.27
CA TYR A 79 -10.71 -18.94 2.18
C TYR A 79 -10.67 -17.96 1.02
N GLN A 80 -9.97 -18.30 -0.06
CA GLN A 80 -10.05 -17.53 -1.30
C GLN A 80 -11.49 -17.55 -1.82
N LYS A 81 -12.00 -16.39 -2.27
CA LYS A 81 -13.19 -16.38 -3.14
C LYS A 81 -12.76 -17.03 -4.45
N THR A 82 -13.44 -18.09 -4.85
CA THR A 82 -13.36 -18.59 -6.22
C THR A 82 -13.77 -17.47 -7.16
N ASP A 83 -12.86 -17.08 -8.04
CA ASP A 83 -13.18 -16.23 -9.18
C ASP A 83 -14.22 -16.96 -10.04
N PRO A 84 -15.47 -16.47 -10.17
CA PRO A 84 -16.53 -17.16 -10.90
C PRO A 84 -16.17 -17.37 -12.38
N ASP A 85 -15.32 -16.50 -12.92
CA ASP A 85 -14.96 -16.41 -14.33
C ASP A 85 -13.68 -17.18 -14.70
N ASN A 86 -13.07 -17.91 -13.75
CA ASN A 86 -11.93 -18.76 -14.06
C ASN A 86 -12.41 -20.14 -14.57
N PRO A 87 -12.30 -20.45 -15.88
CA PRO A 87 -12.81 -21.69 -16.46
C PRO A 87 -12.14 -22.94 -15.88
N MET A 88 -10.92 -22.80 -15.32
CA MET A 88 -10.20 -23.89 -14.67
C MET A 88 -10.84 -24.31 -13.33
N ASN A 89 -11.48 -23.36 -12.62
CA ASN A 89 -12.22 -23.66 -11.39
C ASN A 89 -13.51 -24.44 -11.67
N GLN A 90 -14.19 -24.16 -12.79
CA GLN A 90 -15.38 -24.93 -13.20
C GLN A 90 -15.01 -26.37 -13.56
N MET A 91 -13.89 -26.56 -14.26
CA MET A 91 -13.39 -27.89 -14.63
C MET A 91 -12.95 -28.70 -13.40
N MET A 92 -12.27 -28.05 -12.44
CA MET A 92 -11.84 -28.69 -11.19
C MET A 92 -13.02 -29.04 -10.26
N ASN A 93 -14.08 -28.23 -10.27
CA ASN A 93 -15.33 -28.50 -9.57
C ASN A 93 -16.12 -29.68 -10.15
N MET A 94 -15.93 -29.99 -11.45
CA MET A 94 -16.61 -31.12 -12.11
C MET A 94 -15.95 -32.48 -11.80
N PHE A 95 -14.62 -32.50 -11.57
CA PHE A 95 -13.85 -33.72 -11.31
C PHE A 95 -13.78 -34.12 -9.81
N MET A 96 -13.88 -33.17 -8.89
CA MET A 96 -13.79 -33.43 -7.44
C MET A 96 -15.19 -33.43 -6.80
N ARG A 97 -15.71 -34.60 -6.43
CA ARG A 97 -16.96 -34.79 -5.64
C ARG A 97 -16.85 -34.32 -4.17
N SER A 98 -16.21 -33.18 -3.91
CA SER A 98 -16.11 -32.59 -2.57
C SER A 98 -16.25 -31.07 -2.62
N HIS A 99 -17.40 -30.56 -2.16
CA HIS A 99 -17.71 -29.12 -2.05
C HIS A 99 -16.96 -28.38 -0.92
N LYS A 100 -15.96 -28.98 -0.28
CA LYS A 100 -15.25 -28.32 0.81
C LYS A 100 -14.19 -27.38 0.24
N LYS A 101 -14.47 -26.07 0.31
CA LYS A 101 -13.51 -24.99 0.08
C LYS A 101 -12.23 -25.31 0.86
N ARG A 102 -11.12 -25.54 0.16
CA ARG A 102 -9.85 -25.82 0.82
C ARG A 102 -9.32 -24.51 1.41
N PRO A 103 -9.07 -24.44 2.72
CA PRO A 103 -8.41 -23.28 3.29
C PRO A 103 -6.98 -23.20 2.73
N THR A 104 -6.61 -22.06 2.18
CA THR A 104 -5.21 -21.73 1.92
C THR A 104 -4.63 -21.15 3.20
N LEU A 105 -3.44 -21.58 3.62
CA LEU A 105 -2.74 -20.84 4.67
C LEU A 105 -2.42 -19.44 4.13
N GLY A 106 -2.74 -18.42 4.91
CA GLY A 106 -2.43 -17.05 4.55
C GLY A 106 -2.30 -16.20 5.81
N LEU A 107 -1.63 -15.07 5.66
CA LEU A 107 -1.50 -14.09 6.73
C LEU A 107 -2.84 -13.36 6.92
N LEU A 108 -3.35 -13.43 8.15
CA LEU A 108 -4.55 -12.74 8.58
C LEU A 108 -4.16 -11.55 9.44
N ARG A 109 -4.46 -10.34 8.94
CA ARG A 109 -4.27 -9.09 9.68
C ARG A 109 -5.56 -8.73 10.41
N LEU A 110 -5.46 -8.56 11.73
CA LEU A 110 -6.55 -8.23 12.65
C LEU A 110 -6.22 -6.89 13.34
N VAL A 111 -7.23 -6.06 13.56
CA VAL A 111 -7.11 -4.84 14.37
C VAL A 111 -7.59 -5.14 15.78
N VAL A 112 -6.82 -4.75 16.78
CA VAL A 112 -7.22 -4.80 18.19
C VAL A 112 -8.17 -3.63 18.44
N GLU A 113 -9.46 -3.91 18.52
CA GLU A 113 -10.46 -2.87 18.68
C GLU A 113 -10.57 -2.43 20.14
N ASN A 114 -10.60 -3.39 21.06
CA ASN A 114 -10.74 -3.13 22.48
C ASN A 114 -10.01 -4.21 23.29
N THR A 115 -9.53 -3.83 24.47
CA THR A 115 -8.86 -4.71 25.41
C THR A 115 -9.45 -4.55 26.81
N LEU A 116 -9.40 -5.61 27.61
CA LEU A 116 -9.69 -5.59 29.05
C LEU A 116 -8.44 -6.08 29.81
N PRO A 117 -7.85 -5.27 30.70
CA PRO A 117 -8.24 -3.90 31.08
C PRO A 117 -8.04 -2.86 29.96
N ALA A 118 -9.00 -1.94 29.83
CA ALA A 118 -9.00 -0.91 28.78
C ALA A 118 -7.90 0.14 28.99
N ASN A 119 -7.41 0.73 27.89
CA ASN A 119 -6.36 1.76 27.88
C ASN A 119 -5.06 1.35 28.59
N LYS A 120 -4.77 0.05 28.63
CA LYS A 120 -3.51 -0.51 29.15
C LYS A 120 -2.82 -1.31 28.06
N ILE A 121 -1.49 -1.44 28.19
CA ILE A 121 -0.71 -2.40 27.42
C ILE A 121 -0.98 -3.76 28.05
N VAL A 122 -1.66 -4.63 27.32
CA VAL A 122 -2.06 -5.95 27.82
C VAL A 122 -1.28 -7.03 27.12
N LYS A 123 -0.96 -8.12 27.83
CA LYS A 123 -0.31 -9.30 27.29
C LYS A 123 -1.32 -10.41 27.19
N ILE A 124 -1.39 -11.01 26.01
CA ILE A 124 -2.29 -12.13 25.73
C ILE A 124 -1.75 -13.36 26.46
N ILE A 125 -2.57 -13.93 27.34
CA ILE A 125 -2.29 -15.14 28.12
C ILE A 125 -3.24 -16.26 27.67
N ARG A 126 -2.99 -17.49 28.15
CA ARG A 126 -3.80 -18.66 27.78
C ARG A 126 -5.29 -18.52 28.15
N ASP A 127 -5.59 -17.80 29.21
CA ASP A 127 -6.96 -17.61 29.72
C ASP A 127 -7.66 -16.37 29.13
N THR A 128 -6.99 -15.63 28.22
CA THR A 128 -7.57 -14.45 27.58
C THR A 128 -8.73 -14.85 26.68
N ARG A 129 -9.90 -14.25 26.88
CA ARG A 129 -11.06 -14.44 25.99
C ARG A 129 -10.89 -13.62 24.71
N ILE A 130 -10.89 -14.26 23.55
CA ILE A 130 -10.88 -13.56 22.25
C ILE A 130 -12.30 -13.47 21.70
N LYS A 131 -12.79 -12.25 21.49
CA LYS A 131 -13.98 -11.98 20.69
C LYS A 131 -13.54 -11.48 19.32
N VAL A 132 -14.05 -12.12 18.27
CA VAL A 132 -13.79 -11.66 16.90
C VAL A 132 -15.05 -11.08 16.30
N ASN A 133 -14.97 -9.82 15.90
CA ASN A 133 -16.07 -9.11 15.26
C ASN A 133 -16.28 -9.63 13.83
N LYS A 134 -17.55 -9.69 13.41
CA LYS A 134 -17.94 -10.10 12.04
C LYS A 134 -17.77 -8.98 11.01
N ARG A 135 -17.72 -7.73 11.47
CA ARG A 135 -17.48 -6.58 10.61
C ARG A 135 -16.03 -6.56 10.16
N VAL A 136 -15.79 -5.96 9.00
CA VAL A 136 -14.44 -5.67 8.53
C VAL A 136 -14.07 -4.29 9.05
N ALA A 137 -12.89 -4.15 9.64
CA ALA A 137 -12.34 -2.83 9.92
C ALA A 137 -12.13 -2.14 8.57
N LEU A 138 -12.91 -1.09 8.30
CA LEU A 138 -12.63 -0.17 7.20
C LEU A 138 -11.37 0.61 7.59
N LEU A 139 -10.21 0.00 7.34
CA LEU A 139 -9.00 0.79 7.20
C LEU A 139 -9.23 1.66 5.96
N ASN A 140 -8.84 2.94 6.01
CA ASN A 140 -8.90 3.87 4.87
C ASN A 140 -7.95 3.47 3.72
N VAL A 141 -7.63 2.18 3.62
CA VAL A 141 -6.67 1.58 2.71
C VAL A 141 -7.42 0.56 1.85
N SER A 142 -7.88 1.01 0.69
CA SER A 142 -8.47 0.14 -0.33
C SER A 142 -7.52 -1.03 -0.64
N GLY A 143 -7.96 -2.26 -0.36
CA GLY A 143 -7.22 -3.50 -0.67
C GLY A 143 -6.30 -4.04 0.44
N GLY A 144 -6.41 -3.57 1.69
CA GLY A 144 -5.67 -4.10 2.84
C GLY A 144 -4.28 -3.50 3.04
N ILE A 145 -3.68 -3.78 4.21
CA ILE A 145 -2.39 -3.21 4.62
C ILE A 145 -1.26 -3.77 3.76
N VAL A 146 -0.32 -2.93 3.34
CA VAL A 146 0.89 -3.27 2.59
C VAL A 146 2.03 -2.41 3.12
N THR A 147 3.17 -3.02 3.41
CA THR A 147 4.40 -2.37 3.90
C THR A 147 5.55 -2.67 2.95
N TYR A 148 6.71 -2.02 3.14
CA TYR A 148 7.90 -2.37 2.33
C TYR A 148 8.35 -3.82 2.53
N ASP A 149 8.06 -4.40 3.70
CA ASP A 149 8.38 -5.80 4.02
C ASP A 149 7.53 -6.78 3.18
N ASP A 150 6.40 -6.32 2.64
CA ASP A 150 5.56 -7.08 1.71
C ASP A 150 6.07 -7.01 0.26
N VAL A 151 7.16 -6.26 -0.01
CA VAL A 151 7.74 -6.06 -1.35
C VAL A 151 9.13 -6.69 -1.44
N GLY A 152 9.22 -7.88 -2.07
CA GLY A 152 10.47 -8.64 -2.19
C GLY A 152 11.34 -8.22 -3.38
N GLY A 153 12.67 -8.24 -3.20
CA GLY A 153 13.64 -8.10 -4.29
C GLY A 153 13.83 -6.71 -4.88
N LEU A 154 13.28 -5.68 -4.24
CA LEU A 154 13.32 -4.28 -4.71
C LEU A 154 14.01 -3.34 -3.71
N THR A 155 15.08 -3.81 -3.05
CA THR A 155 15.72 -3.05 -1.95
C THR A 155 16.25 -1.68 -2.40
N GLU A 156 16.83 -1.60 -3.59
CA GLU A 156 17.39 -0.34 -4.11
C GLU A 156 16.28 0.64 -4.51
N GLU A 157 15.24 0.13 -5.14
CA GLU A 157 14.05 0.88 -5.54
C GLU A 157 13.30 1.41 -4.31
N ILE A 158 13.15 0.59 -3.26
CA ILE A 158 12.59 1.02 -1.97
C ILE A 158 13.39 2.20 -1.43
N GLN A 159 14.72 2.12 -1.39
CA GLN A 159 15.55 3.21 -0.88
C GLN A 159 15.35 4.51 -1.66
N ARG A 160 15.31 4.44 -3.00
CA ARG A 160 15.08 5.62 -3.85
C ARG A 160 13.67 6.19 -3.67
N ILE A 161 12.66 5.35 -3.56
CA ILE A 161 11.26 5.77 -3.33
C ILE A 161 11.11 6.44 -1.97
N ARG A 162 11.81 5.95 -0.94
CA ARG A 162 11.81 6.58 0.37
C ARG A 162 12.36 8.01 0.32
N GLU A 163 13.42 8.24 -0.44
CA GLU A 163 14.01 9.57 -0.61
C GLU A 163 13.15 10.50 -1.46
N MET A 164 12.49 9.97 -2.49
CA MET A 164 11.74 10.76 -3.47
C MET A 164 10.27 10.97 -3.08
N VAL A 165 9.67 10.10 -2.28
CA VAL A 165 8.23 10.11 -1.98
C VAL A 165 7.96 10.22 -0.49
N GLU A 166 8.53 9.33 0.33
CA GLU A 166 8.26 9.30 1.77
C GLU A 166 8.84 10.52 2.49
N LEU A 167 10.10 10.86 2.21
CA LEU A 167 10.80 11.96 2.88
C LEU A 167 10.13 13.32 2.66
N PRO A 168 9.75 13.73 1.43
CA PRO A 168 9.03 14.99 1.23
C PRO A 168 7.68 15.06 1.95
N LEU A 169 6.94 13.95 2.01
CA LEU A 169 5.60 13.93 2.62
C LEU A 169 5.67 13.96 4.14
N LYS A 170 6.64 13.26 4.75
CA LYS A 170 6.80 13.23 6.21
C LYS A 170 7.57 14.39 6.79
N HIS A 171 8.58 14.86 6.06
CA HIS A 171 9.52 15.87 6.53
C HIS A 171 9.64 17.06 5.56
N PRO A 172 8.54 17.73 5.20
CA PRO A 172 8.56 18.88 4.29
C PRO A 172 9.45 20.03 4.83
N GLU A 173 9.62 20.12 6.14
CA GLU A 173 10.50 21.10 6.80
C GLU A 173 11.96 20.96 6.40
N LEU A 174 12.44 19.76 6.05
CA LEU A 174 13.83 19.55 5.62
C LEU A 174 14.07 20.20 4.26
N PHE A 175 13.13 20.03 3.33
CA PHE A 175 13.19 20.63 1.99
C PHE A 175 13.12 22.15 2.06
N HIS A 176 12.24 22.68 2.93
CA HIS A 176 12.16 24.12 3.16
C HIS A 176 13.45 24.71 3.73
N ARG A 177 14.07 24.05 4.71
CA ARG A 177 15.33 24.51 5.32
C ARG A 177 16.51 24.48 4.34
N LEU A 178 16.53 23.49 3.44
CA LEU A 178 17.57 23.35 2.44
C LEU A 178 17.32 24.22 1.20
N ASN A 179 16.14 24.84 1.10
CA ASN A 179 15.70 25.60 -0.07
C ASN A 179 15.76 24.77 -1.37
N ILE A 180 15.32 23.51 -1.28
CA ILE A 180 15.25 22.57 -2.40
C ILE A 180 13.78 22.20 -2.62
N GLU A 181 13.34 22.22 -3.87
CA GLU A 181 11.98 21.75 -4.19
C GLU A 181 11.93 20.22 -4.19
N PRO A 182 10.92 19.62 -3.54
CA PRO A 182 10.70 18.19 -3.62
C PRO A 182 10.25 17.78 -5.03
N PRO A 183 10.50 16.53 -5.45
CA PRO A 183 10.03 16.04 -6.73
C PRO A 183 8.49 16.04 -6.77
N LYS A 184 7.92 16.54 -7.87
CA LYS A 184 6.46 16.59 -8.06
C LYS A 184 5.88 15.27 -8.57
N GLY A 185 6.70 14.50 -9.30
CA GLY A 185 6.26 13.24 -9.85
C GLY A 185 7.36 12.22 -10.04
N VAL A 186 7.00 10.95 -9.81
CA VAL A 186 7.89 9.80 -9.98
C VAL A 186 7.25 8.84 -10.99
N LEU A 187 8.00 8.42 -12.01
CA LEU A 187 7.56 7.46 -13.01
C LEU A 187 8.16 6.09 -12.73
N PHE A 188 7.31 5.11 -12.46
CA PHE A 188 7.65 3.71 -12.36
C PHE A 188 7.51 3.06 -13.73
N TYR A 189 8.57 2.41 -14.20
CA TYR A 189 8.54 1.70 -15.48
C TYR A 189 9.14 0.30 -15.40
N GLY A 190 8.72 -0.60 -16.29
CA GLY A 190 9.28 -1.95 -16.41
C GLY A 190 8.22 -2.99 -16.76
N PRO A 191 8.54 -4.29 -16.86
CA PRO A 191 7.57 -5.33 -17.21
C PRO A 191 6.36 -5.39 -16.27
N SER A 192 5.23 -5.91 -16.74
CA SER A 192 4.07 -6.13 -15.87
C SER A 192 4.39 -7.17 -14.78
N GLY A 193 3.73 -7.06 -13.62
CA GLY A 193 3.91 -8.00 -12.51
C GLY A 193 5.20 -7.81 -11.68
N THR A 194 5.98 -6.75 -11.91
CA THR A 194 7.18 -6.43 -11.10
C THR A 194 6.90 -5.67 -9.81
N GLY A 195 5.61 -5.51 -9.43
CA GLY A 195 5.24 -4.94 -8.12
C GLY A 195 5.07 -3.42 -8.08
N LYS A 196 4.97 -2.71 -9.21
CA LYS A 196 4.76 -1.24 -9.28
C LYS A 196 3.58 -0.75 -8.43
N THR A 197 2.40 -1.34 -8.64
CA THR A 197 1.17 -0.99 -7.89
C THR A 197 1.29 -1.35 -6.41
N LEU A 198 1.95 -2.48 -6.08
CA LEU A 198 2.18 -2.90 -4.70
C LEU A 198 3.10 -1.92 -3.97
N MET A 199 4.17 -1.47 -4.65
CA MET A 199 5.12 -0.50 -4.13
C MET A 199 4.47 0.87 -3.88
N ALA A 200 3.71 1.39 -4.84
CA ALA A 200 3.00 2.66 -4.68
C ALA A 200 2.07 2.66 -3.45
N LYS A 201 1.43 1.52 -3.22
CA LYS A 201 0.56 1.31 -2.06
C LYS A 201 1.31 1.09 -0.74
N ALA A 202 2.51 0.51 -0.79
CA ALA A 202 3.38 0.38 0.38
C ALA A 202 3.88 1.75 0.84
N VAL A 203 4.41 2.56 -0.08
CA VAL A 203 4.92 3.91 0.25
C VAL A 203 3.82 4.82 0.78
N SER A 204 2.59 4.73 0.25
CA SER A 204 1.49 5.58 0.75
C SER A 204 1.13 5.28 2.20
N GLN A 205 1.15 4.01 2.59
CA GLN A 205 0.84 3.60 3.97
C GLN A 205 1.98 3.90 4.93
N GLU A 206 3.23 3.63 4.53
CA GLU A 206 4.41 3.95 5.33
C GLU A 206 4.56 5.48 5.52
N SER A 207 4.16 6.27 4.51
CA SER A 207 4.11 7.73 4.57
C SER A 207 2.87 8.28 5.29
N ASN A 208 1.89 7.43 5.63
CA ASN A 208 0.56 7.83 6.11
C ASN A 208 -0.11 8.92 5.24
N ALA A 209 0.07 8.81 3.93
CA ALA A 209 -0.46 9.74 2.94
C ALA A 209 -1.79 9.22 2.38
N TYR A 210 -2.71 10.14 2.09
CA TYR A 210 -3.95 9.83 1.39
C TYR A 210 -3.64 9.25 0.00
N PHE A 211 -4.19 8.10 -0.34
CA PHE A 211 -3.83 7.36 -1.56
C PHE A 211 -5.01 7.31 -2.53
N ILE A 212 -4.83 7.92 -3.71
CA ILE A 212 -5.78 7.84 -4.82
C ILE A 212 -5.16 6.96 -5.89
N SER A 213 -5.86 5.89 -6.30
CA SER A 213 -5.42 5.01 -7.38
C SER A 213 -6.37 5.13 -8.56
N ILE A 214 -5.81 5.39 -9.74
CA ILE A 214 -6.53 5.51 -11.00
C ILE A 214 -5.88 4.59 -12.01
N ASN A 215 -6.69 3.90 -12.80
CA ASN A 215 -6.20 3.17 -13.96
C ASN A 215 -6.44 4.00 -15.22
N GLY A 216 -5.42 4.17 -16.06
CA GLY A 216 -5.47 4.98 -17.28
C GLY A 216 -6.70 4.70 -18.17
N PRO A 217 -7.01 3.44 -18.52
CA PRO A 217 -8.19 3.11 -19.32
C PRO A 217 -9.53 3.51 -18.66
N GLU A 218 -9.59 3.59 -17.32
CA GLU A 218 -10.80 4.03 -16.61
C GLU A 218 -11.11 5.50 -16.90
N ILE A 219 -10.08 6.33 -17.11
CA ILE A 219 -10.23 7.74 -17.48
C ILE A 219 -10.73 7.86 -18.93
N MET A 220 -10.24 7.02 -19.84
CA MET A 220 -10.59 7.08 -21.27
C MET A 220 -11.98 6.51 -21.60
N SER A 221 -12.50 5.60 -20.77
CA SER A 221 -13.73 4.85 -21.07
C SER A 221 -15.04 5.62 -20.86
N LYS A 222 -15.01 6.81 -20.24
CA LYS A 222 -16.21 7.63 -19.97
C LYS A 222 -16.35 8.74 -21.02
N PHE A 223 -17.54 8.85 -21.61
CA PHE A 223 -17.97 9.74 -22.71
C PHE A 223 -17.25 11.11 -22.84
N TYR A 224 -17.20 11.63 -24.08
CA TYR A 224 -16.61 12.92 -24.49
C TYR A 224 -16.62 14.02 -23.41
N GLY A 225 -15.44 14.48 -23.00
CA GLY A 225 -15.24 15.58 -22.03
C GLY A 225 -15.28 15.19 -20.56
N ALA A 226 -15.83 14.02 -20.20
CA ALA A 226 -15.88 13.56 -18.80
C ALA A 226 -14.49 13.20 -18.25
N SER A 227 -13.56 12.77 -19.10
CA SER A 227 -12.20 12.38 -18.72
C SER A 227 -11.39 13.53 -18.11
N GLU A 228 -11.48 14.73 -18.69
CA GLU A 228 -10.78 15.93 -18.22
C GLU A 228 -11.32 16.41 -16.86
N GLY A 229 -12.66 16.45 -16.73
CA GLY A 229 -13.33 16.81 -15.49
C GLY A 229 -12.97 15.84 -14.36
N ARG A 230 -12.98 14.53 -14.65
CA ARG A 230 -12.58 13.50 -13.69
C ARG A 230 -11.13 13.66 -13.23
N LEU A 231 -10.19 13.95 -14.14
CA LEU A 231 -8.80 14.23 -13.76
C LEU A 231 -8.70 15.44 -12.81
N ARG A 232 -9.49 16.49 -13.06
CA ARG A 232 -9.53 17.66 -12.17
C ARG A 232 -10.09 17.30 -10.79
N GLU A 233 -11.21 16.58 -10.74
CA GLU A 233 -11.81 16.12 -9.48
C GLU A 233 -10.84 15.30 -8.62
N ILE A 234 -10.07 14.43 -9.26
CA ILE A 234 -9.02 13.62 -8.61
C ILE A 234 -7.95 14.50 -7.97
N PHE A 235 -7.42 15.48 -8.71
CA PHE A 235 -6.37 16.37 -8.20
C PHE A 235 -6.90 17.28 -7.10
N ASP A 236 -8.13 17.78 -7.24
CA ASP A 236 -8.81 18.58 -6.21
C ASP A 236 -9.06 17.76 -4.92
N ASP A 237 -9.42 16.48 -5.05
CA ASP A 237 -9.58 15.56 -3.91
C ASP A 237 -8.23 15.27 -3.23
N ALA A 238 -7.17 15.08 -4.02
CA ALA A 238 -5.83 14.91 -3.50
C ALA A 238 -5.35 16.14 -2.72
N GLU A 239 -5.64 17.34 -3.20
CA GLU A 239 -5.26 18.60 -2.56
C GLU A 239 -6.01 18.80 -1.23
N LYS A 240 -7.31 18.49 -1.19
CA LYS A 240 -8.12 18.59 0.05
C LYS A 240 -7.67 17.62 1.14
N ASN A 241 -7.15 16.46 0.74
CA ASN A 241 -6.72 15.39 1.66
C ASN A 241 -5.19 15.31 1.81
N ALA A 242 -4.47 16.37 1.45
CA ALA A 242 -3.01 16.40 1.56
C ALA A 242 -2.54 16.19 3.03
N PRO A 243 -1.45 15.45 3.29
CA PRO A 243 -0.49 14.89 2.33
C PRO A 243 -1.05 13.70 1.54
N SER A 244 -0.86 13.69 0.22
CA SER A 244 -1.47 12.70 -0.67
C SER A 244 -0.56 12.20 -1.79
N ILE A 245 -0.86 11.00 -2.28
CA ILE A 245 -0.22 10.35 -3.41
C ILE A 245 -1.29 10.01 -4.44
N ILE A 246 -1.13 10.51 -5.66
CA ILE A 246 -1.95 10.16 -6.80
C ILE A 246 -1.19 9.10 -7.61
N PHE A 247 -1.67 7.87 -7.61
CA PHE A 247 -1.12 6.78 -8.40
C PHE A 247 -1.92 6.60 -9.69
N ILE A 248 -1.25 6.76 -10.84
CA ILE A 248 -1.81 6.58 -12.17
C ILE A 248 -1.18 5.33 -12.78
N ASP A 249 -1.90 4.21 -12.75
CA ASP A 249 -1.50 2.98 -13.43
C ASP A 249 -1.80 3.07 -14.92
N GLU A 250 -1.00 2.37 -15.73
CA GLU A 250 -1.10 2.39 -17.21
C GLU A 250 -1.16 3.83 -17.78
N ILE A 251 -0.30 4.72 -17.29
CA ILE A 251 -0.30 6.15 -17.68
C ILE A 251 -0.09 6.36 -19.19
N ASP A 252 0.56 5.42 -19.88
CA ASP A 252 0.71 5.41 -21.32
C ASP A 252 -0.62 5.32 -22.09
N SER A 253 -1.71 4.88 -21.46
CA SER A 253 -3.04 4.86 -22.09
C SER A 253 -3.72 6.23 -22.13
N ILE A 254 -3.41 7.13 -21.19
CA ILE A 254 -3.98 8.49 -21.13
C ILE A 254 -3.03 9.56 -21.65
N ALA A 255 -1.74 9.22 -21.75
CA ALA A 255 -0.72 10.11 -22.26
C ALA A 255 0.24 9.46 -23.28
N PRO A 256 -0.30 8.85 -24.35
CA PRO A 256 0.54 8.33 -25.43
C PRO A 256 1.31 9.45 -26.14
N LYS A 257 2.36 9.07 -26.88
CA LYS A 257 3.08 9.99 -27.77
C LYS A 257 2.13 10.64 -28.77
N ARG A 258 2.28 11.96 -28.94
CA ARG A 258 1.44 12.75 -29.85
C ARG A 258 1.50 12.30 -31.32
N SER A 259 2.61 11.68 -31.74
CA SER A 259 2.76 11.08 -33.07
C SER A 259 1.85 9.88 -33.29
N ASP A 260 1.54 9.16 -32.21
CA ASP A 260 0.82 7.88 -32.25
C ASP A 260 -0.68 8.08 -32.02
N THR A 261 -1.07 9.30 -31.61
CA THR A 261 -2.44 9.71 -31.36
C THR A 261 -3.09 10.37 -32.58
N SER A 262 -4.10 9.70 -33.13
CA SER A 262 -4.99 10.24 -34.18
C SER A 262 -6.19 11.01 -33.62
N GLY A 263 -6.53 10.83 -32.34
CA GLY A 263 -7.72 11.40 -31.72
C GLY A 263 -7.50 12.74 -31.00
N GLU A 264 -8.37 13.73 -31.25
CA GLU A 264 -8.34 15.03 -30.56
C GLU A 264 -8.61 14.92 -29.05
N VAL A 265 -9.38 13.91 -28.63
CA VAL A 265 -9.73 13.68 -27.21
C VAL A 265 -8.50 13.28 -26.40
N GLU A 266 -7.71 12.31 -26.88
CA GLU A 266 -6.46 11.89 -26.22
C GLU A 266 -5.51 13.07 -26.02
N ARG A 267 -5.32 13.91 -27.06
CA ARG A 267 -4.45 15.10 -26.97
C ARG A 267 -4.90 16.09 -25.90
N ARG A 268 -6.22 16.25 -25.73
CA ARG A 268 -6.77 17.12 -24.69
C ARG A 268 -6.57 16.55 -23.29
N VAL A 269 -6.75 15.24 -23.11
CA VAL A 269 -6.46 14.56 -21.83
C VAL A 269 -4.99 14.69 -21.46
N VAL A 270 -4.06 14.48 -22.40
CA VAL A 270 -2.62 14.71 -22.16
C VAL A 270 -2.36 16.16 -21.74
N SER A 271 -2.96 17.12 -22.45
CA SER A 271 -2.79 18.55 -22.17
C SER A 271 -3.35 18.93 -20.80
N GLN A 272 -4.48 18.35 -20.41
CA GLN A 272 -5.08 18.55 -19.08
C GLN A 272 -4.19 17.98 -17.99
N LEU A 273 -3.63 16.77 -18.16
CA LEU A 273 -2.71 16.18 -17.19
C LEU A 273 -1.44 17.02 -17.04
N LEU A 274 -0.86 17.50 -18.15
CA LEU A 274 0.30 18.41 -18.12
C LEU A 274 -0.01 19.70 -17.35
N SER A 275 -1.17 20.30 -17.61
CA SER A 275 -1.64 21.51 -16.92
C SER A 275 -1.82 21.28 -15.41
N LEU A 276 -2.40 20.13 -15.02
CA LEU A 276 -2.56 19.76 -13.62
C LEU A 276 -1.22 19.55 -12.92
N MET A 277 -0.27 18.86 -13.55
CA MET A 277 1.08 18.65 -13.02
C MET A 277 1.84 19.98 -12.84
N ASP A 278 1.76 20.88 -13.83
CA ASP A 278 2.40 22.20 -13.77
C ASP A 278 1.75 23.08 -12.69
N GLY A 279 0.44 22.94 -12.50
CA GLY A 279 -0.36 23.66 -11.50
C GLY A 279 -0.18 23.19 -10.06
N LEU A 280 0.46 22.04 -9.82
CA LEU A 280 0.77 21.57 -8.47
C LEU A 280 1.67 22.59 -7.76
N GLN A 281 1.19 23.12 -6.63
CA GLN A 281 1.97 24.04 -5.82
C GLN A 281 3.25 23.36 -5.31
N SER A 282 4.36 24.10 -5.29
CA SER A 282 5.68 23.61 -4.85
C SER A 282 5.77 23.29 -3.35
N ARG A 283 4.67 23.38 -2.58
CA ARG A 283 4.65 23.06 -1.15
C ARG A 283 4.77 21.56 -0.86
N GLY A 284 4.81 20.69 -1.89
CA GLY A 284 5.28 19.31 -1.74
C GLY A 284 4.35 18.35 -1.01
N HIS A 285 3.08 18.71 -0.86
CA HIS A 285 2.10 17.87 -0.15
C HIS A 285 1.36 16.87 -1.05
N ILE A 286 1.60 16.92 -2.36
CA ILE A 286 1.01 16.01 -3.34
C ILE A 286 2.15 15.49 -4.21
N ILE A 287 2.26 14.17 -4.33
CA ILE A 287 3.20 13.52 -5.23
C ILE A 287 2.44 12.65 -6.21
N VAL A 288 2.72 12.81 -7.50
CA VAL A 288 2.10 12.02 -8.55
C VAL A 288 3.02 10.88 -8.94
N VAL A 289 2.53 9.65 -8.81
CA VAL A 289 3.28 8.45 -9.20
C VAL A 289 2.62 7.85 -10.44
N GLY A 290 3.31 7.88 -11.57
CA GLY A 290 2.87 7.24 -12.80
C GLY A 290 3.46 5.84 -12.92
N ALA A 291 2.71 4.86 -13.41
CA ALA A 291 3.23 3.55 -13.72
C ALA A 291 2.96 3.17 -15.18
N THR A 292 3.97 2.65 -15.87
CA THR A 292 3.84 2.17 -17.25
C THR A 292 4.68 0.92 -17.50
N ASN A 293 4.25 0.08 -18.43
CA ASN A 293 5.06 -1.00 -18.95
C ASN A 293 5.82 -0.62 -20.23
N ARG A 294 5.55 0.57 -20.78
CA ARG A 294 6.06 1.04 -22.08
C ARG A 294 6.51 2.49 -21.99
N ILE A 295 7.63 2.75 -21.33
CA ILE A 295 8.17 4.11 -21.16
C ILE A 295 8.34 4.87 -22.50
N ASN A 296 8.67 4.16 -23.59
CA ASN A 296 8.86 4.75 -24.91
C ASN A 296 7.55 5.16 -25.60
N ALA A 297 6.39 4.73 -25.09
CA ALA A 297 5.07 5.10 -25.61
C ALA A 297 4.50 6.37 -24.95
N LEU A 298 5.09 6.83 -23.84
CA LEU A 298 4.64 8.01 -23.09
C LEU A 298 5.06 9.32 -23.78
N ASP A 299 4.20 10.35 -23.70
CA ASP A 299 4.56 11.71 -24.14
C ASP A 299 5.79 12.24 -23.36
N GLU A 300 6.84 12.60 -24.09
CA GLU A 300 8.10 13.12 -23.53
C GLU A 300 7.91 14.42 -22.75
N ALA A 301 6.85 15.18 -23.01
CA ALA A 301 6.50 16.37 -22.25
C ALA A 301 6.25 16.04 -20.77
N LEU A 302 5.69 14.88 -20.46
CA LEU A 302 5.44 14.46 -19.08
C LEU A 302 6.72 14.14 -18.29
N ARG A 303 7.81 13.82 -18.98
CA ARG A 303 9.09 13.42 -18.40
C ARG A 303 10.06 14.60 -18.17
N ARG A 304 9.58 15.83 -18.39
CA ARG A 304 10.39 17.03 -18.20
C ARG A 304 10.49 17.41 -16.72
N PRO A 305 11.57 18.11 -16.31
CA PRO A 305 11.70 18.66 -14.96
C PRO A 305 10.44 19.40 -14.50
N GLY A 306 10.03 19.18 -13.25
CA GLY A 306 8.78 19.73 -12.70
C GLY A 306 7.51 18.91 -12.97
N ARG A 307 7.63 17.76 -13.65
CA ARG A 307 6.54 16.79 -13.86
C ARG A 307 6.98 15.41 -13.33
N PHE A 308 7.13 14.41 -14.19
CA PHE A 308 7.83 13.16 -13.85
C PHE A 308 9.33 13.33 -14.06
N ASP A 309 9.98 13.99 -13.11
CA ASP A 309 11.41 14.32 -13.15
C ASP A 309 12.30 13.25 -12.50
N ARG A 310 11.67 12.23 -11.90
CA ARG A 310 12.30 11.03 -11.39
C ARG A 310 11.72 9.79 -12.07
N GLU A 311 12.61 8.88 -12.43
CA GLU A 311 12.25 7.60 -13.05
C GLU A 311 12.88 6.45 -12.27
N ILE A 312 12.09 5.40 -12.02
CA ILE A 312 12.52 4.20 -11.31
C ILE A 312 12.14 2.99 -12.14
N GLU A 313 13.17 2.21 -12.49
CA GLU A 313 13.01 0.95 -13.19
C GLU A 313 12.62 -0.16 -12.21
N PHE A 314 11.60 -0.92 -12.56
CA PHE A 314 11.19 -2.14 -11.88
C PHE A 314 11.48 -3.31 -12.80
N GLY A 315 12.71 -3.81 -12.71
CA GLY A 315 13.22 -4.92 -13.50
C GLY A 315 12.71 -6.29 -13.07
N VAL A 316 13.12 -7.32 -13.82
CA VAL A 316 12.87 -8.72 -13.46
C VAL A 316 13.73 -9.08 -12.24
N PRO A 317 13.16 -9.67 -11.17
CA PRO A 317 13.90 -9.92 -9.94
C PRO A 317 15.04 -10.93 -10.13
N THR A 318 16.16 -10.65 -9.46
CA THR A 318 17.33 -11.54 -9.40
C THR A 318 17.03 -12.84 -8.63
N VAL A 319 17.94 -13.81 -8.63
CA VAL A 319 17.80 -15.05 -7.82
C VAL A 319 17.55 -14.72 -6.34
N LYS A 320 18.27 -13.73 -5.80
CA LYS A 320 18.10 -13.24 -4.43
C LYS A 320 16.72 -12.60 -4.25
N GLY A 321 16.32 -11.72 -5.17
CA GLY A 321 15.01 -11.07 -5.11
C GLY A 321 13.85 -12.05 -5.20
N ARG A 322 13.95 -13.08 -6.05
CA ARG A 322 12.95 -14.16 -6.12
C ARG A 322 12.86 -14.95 -4.82
N LYS A 323 14.00 -15.24 -4.17
CA LYS A 323 14.01 -15.90 -2.86
C LYS A 323 13.27 -15.06 -1.81
N GLU A 324 13.47 -13.75 -1.80
CA GLU A 324 12.74 -12.83 -0.91
C GLU A 324 11.23 -12.85 -1.20
N ILE A 325 10.83 -12.78 -2.48
CA ILE A 325 9.43 -12.88 -2.89
C ILE A 325 8.78 -14.18 -2.40
N PHE A 326 9.46 -15.33 -2.53
CA PHE A 326 8.97 -16.63 -2.03
C PHE A 326 8.94 -16.76 -0.50
N GLN A 327 9.64 -15.89 0.23
CA GLN A 327 9.55 -15.89 1.69
C GLN A 327 8.35 -15.09 2.19
N ILE A 328 7.83 -14.17 1.37
CA ILE A 328 6.70 -13.29 1.69
C ILE A 328 5.37 -13.92 1.27
N HIS A 329 5.32 -14.62 0.13
CA HIS A 329 4.12 -15.19 -0.49
C HIS A 329 4.14 -16.71 -0.56
#